data_AF-A0A436RIJ8-F1
#
_entry.id   AF-A0A436RIJ8-F1
#
_cell.length_a   1.000
_cell.length_b   1.000
_cell.length_c   1.000
_cell.angle_alpha   90.00
_cell.angle_beta   90.00
_cell.angle_gamma   90.00
#
_symmetry.space_group_name_H-M   'P 1'
#
loop_
_entity.id
_entity.type
_entity.pdbx_description
1 polymer ?
#
loop_
_entity_poly.entity_id
_entity_poly.type
_entity_poly.pdbx_seq_one_letter_code
_entity_poly.pdbx_strand_id
1 'polypeptide(L)'
;MSRRQFLASTVAAGAAGVVLPLINPRAVQAASPSIIRADTRIIEVAGRAAKVFGLVQPDGTPGLVTSAANDFQVRLENRLHAPTLIHWHGLTPPFGQDGVPDLPQPLLQPGQSYDYSFPVTTPGTHWMHAHTLQEQQLLAAPLIVTDPAEAGADEQPLVVLFHDFSFKTPEELLAGLTGSAPASGNGGMAGHSMSGMSGMDMQGMSDGQGMSDGQGMAMPMDVNDIQYDAYLANDRTLDDPQLFAVERNGTVRLRLINGATATAFWVDTGSIEGEAIAVDGNAVTPVRGRRFPLAMGQRLDIRLRIPD
;
A
#
# COMPACT_ATOMS: atom_id res chain seq x y z
N MET A 1 41.79 -61.90 -3.62
CA MET A 1 41.66 -63.08 -4.52
C MET A 1 41.06 -64.21 -3.69
N SER A 2 40.16 -65.10 -4.11
CA SER A 2 39.20 -65.22 -5.21
C SER A 2 38.39 -66.51 -4.95
N ARG A 3 37.18 -66.60 -5.49
CA ARG A 3 36.55 -67.81 -6.08
C ARG A 3 35.91 -68.90 -5.18
N ARG A 4 34.60 -69.07 -5.47
CA ARG A 4 33.79 -70.31 -5.59
C ARG A 4 33.22 -70.87 -4.29
N GLN A 5 31.94 -70.59 -3.99
CA GLN A 5 30.74 -71.34 -4.44
C GLN A 5 30.75 -72.81 -4.01
N PHE A 6 29.72 -73.17 -3.23
CA PHE A 6 28.67 -74.17 -3.56
C PHE A 6 28.38 -75.21 -2.45
N LEU A 7 27.07 -75.38 -2.20
CA LEU A 7 26.33 -76.45 -1.49
C LEU A 7 26.29 -76.38 0.04
N ALA A 8 25.18 -76.68 0.75
CA ALA A 8 23.74 -76.80 0.50
C ALA A 8 23.09 -77.22 1.85
N SER A 9 21.77 -77.05 1.97
CA SER A 9 20.85 -77.68 2.95
C SER A 9 20.84 -77.07 4.37
N THR A 10 19.73 -76.88 5.10
CA THR A 10 18.27 -77.01 4.88
C THR A 10 17.58 -76.38 6.11
N VAL A 11 16.49 -75.64 5.88
CA VAL A 11 15.26 -75.43 6.70
C VAL A 11 15.37 -75.28 8.24
N ALA A 12 15.00 -74.09 8.75
CA ALA A 12 14.13 -73.97 9.92
C ALA A 12 13.44 -72.60 9.96
N ALA A 13 12.16 -72.63 10.36
CA ALA A 13 11.19 -71.56 10.33
C ALA A 13 11.56 -70.31 11.16
N GLY A 14 11.20 -69.14 10.65
CA GLY A 14 11.22 -67.87 11.37
C GLY A 14 10.32 -66.86 10.65
N ALA A 15 9.02 -66.93 10.90
CA ALA A 15 8.07 -65.92 10.46
C ALA A 15 8.37 -64.61 11.20
N ALA A 16 9.11 -63.70 10.57
CA ALA A 16 9.15 -62.30 10.94
C ALA A 16 8.80 -61.50 9.69
N GLY A 17 7.51 -61.27 9.50
CA GLY A 17 7.03 -60.32 8.51
C GLY A 17 7.59 -58.95 8.86
N VAL A 18 8.56 -58.49 8.07
CA VAL A 18 8.98 -57.09 8.10
C VAL A 18 7.84 -56.29 7.50
N VAL A 19 6.91 -55.86 8.35
CA VAL A 19 5.98 -54.77 8.01
C VAL A 19 6.84 -53.52 7.96
N LEU A 20 7.30 -53.18 6.75
CA LEU A 20 7.76 -51.83 6.47
C LEU A 20 6.62 -50.89 6.87
N PRO A 21 6.84 -49.90 7.76
CA PRO A 21 5.83 -48.89 7.96
C PRO A 21 5.67 -48.22 6.60
N LEU A 22 4.49 -48.40 5.98
CA LEU A 22 4.02 -47.52 4.93
C LEU A 22 4.07 -46.13 5.56
N ILE A 23 5.13 -45.39 5.25
CA ILE A 23 5.21 -43.96 5.45
C ILE A 23 4.03 -43.47 4.63
N ASN A 24 2.89 -43.22 5.25
CA ASN A 24 1.86 -42.40 4.66
C ASN A 24 2.57 -41.06 4.45
N PRO A 25 2.88 -40.63 3.21
CA PRO A 25 3.05 -39.22 3.02
C PRO A 25 1.68 -38.68 3.41
N ARG A 26 1.58 -38.03 4.58
CA ARG A 26 0.56 -37.01 4.73
C ARG A 26 0.82 -36.13 3.52
N ALA A 27 -0.06 -36.21 2.53
CA ALA A 27 -0.15 -35.18 1.53
C ALA A 27 -0.25 -33.91 2.36
N VAL A 28 0.83 -33.13 2.38
CA VAL A 28 0.76 -31.76 2.88
C VAL A 28 -0.24 -31.17 1.92
N GLN A 29 -1.48 -31.05 2.38
CA GLN A 29 -2.52 -30.38 1.64
C GLN A 29 -1.97 -28.97 1.46
N ALA A 30 -1.49 -28.66 0.26
CA ALA A 30 -1.02 -27.32 -0.04
C ALA A 30 -2.16 -26.40 0.36
N ALA A 31 -1.88 -25.50 1.32
CA ALA A 31 -2.87 -24.52 1.73
C ALA A 31 -3.35 -23.81 0.47
N SER A 32 -4.66 -23.62 0.33
CA SER A 32 -5.17 -22.85 -0.79
C SER A 32 -4.63 -21.42 -0.68
N PRO A 33 -4.20 -20.81 -1.78
CA PRO A 33 -3.67 -19.45 -1.73
C PRO A 33 -4.75 -18.49 -1.23
N SER A 34 -4.35 -17.50 -0.45
CA SER A 34 -5.23 -16.38 -0.10
C SER A 34 -5.59 -15.62 -1.39
N ILE A 35 -6.82 -15.14 -1.50
CA ILE A 35 -7.28 -14.41 -2.69
C ILE A 35 -7.40 -12.93 -2.33
N ILE A 36 -6.81 -12.06 -3.14
CA ILE A 36 -7.00 -10.61 -3.10
C ILE A 36 -7.57 -10.16 -4.44
N ARG A 37 -8.64 -9.37 -4.40
CA ARG A 37 -9.33 -8.82 -5.57
C ARG A 37 -9.08 -7.33 -5.65
N ALA A 38 -8.55 -6.88 -6.78
CA ALA A 38 -8.64 -5.49 -7.18
C ALA A 38 -10.07 -5.25 -7.71
N ASP A 39 -10.87 -4.51 -6.95
CA ASP A 39 -12.29 -4.28 -7.24
C ASP A 39 -12.66 -2.81 -7.03
N THR A 40 -13.87 -2.42 -7.45
CA THR A 40 -14.42 -1.09 -7.20
C THR A 40 -15.36 -1.12 -6.01
N ARG A 41 -15.35 -0.04 -5.23
CA ARG A 41 -16.29 0.21 -4.13
C ARG A 41 -16.75 1.65 -4.11
N ILE A 42 -17.80 1.91 -3.33
CA ILE A 42 -18.32 3.25 -3.09
C ILE A 42 -18.02 3.61 -1.63
N ILE A 43 -17.45 4.79 -1.41
CA ILE A 43 -17.29 5.39 -0.09
C ILE A 43 -18.04 6.73 -0.06
N GLU A 44 -18.29 7.25 1.14
CA GLU A 44 -18.82 8.60 1.31
C GLU A 44 -17.72 9.53 1.80
N VAL A 45 -17.51 10.64 1.10
CA VAL A 45 -16.55 11.68 1.49
C VAL A 45 -17.27 13.02 1.50
N ALA A 46 -17.30 13.68 2.66
CA ALA A 46 -17.97 14.96 2.86
C ALA A 46 -19.43 15.00 2.33
N GLY A 47 -20.21 13.96 2.65
CA GLY A 47 -21.62 13.85 2.24
C GLY A 47 -21.84 13.50 0.77
N ARG A 48 -20.78 13.15 0.02
CA ARG A 48 -20.85 12.79 -1.40
C ARG A 48 -20.34 11.38 -1.61
N ALA A 49 -21.09 10.59 -2.37
CA ALA A 49 -20.64 9.27 -2.81
C ALA A 49 -19.46 9.39 -3.79
N ALA A 50 -18.41 8.64 -3.57
CA ALA A 50 -17.23 8.54 -4.42
C ALA A 50 -16.99 7.09 -4.82
N LYS A 51 -16.76 6.86 -6.12
CA LYS A 51 -16.36 5.56 -6.65
C LYS A 51 -14.83 5.46 -6.58
N VAL A 52 -14.33 4.51 -5.81
CA VAL A 52 -12.90 4.29 -5.57
C VAL A 52 -12.55 2.82 -5.78
N PHE A 53 -11.26 2.51 -5.79
CA PHE A 53 -10.81 1.13 -5.83
C PHE A 53 -10.62 0.53 -4.43
N GLY A 54 -10.36 -0.76 -4.40
CA GLY A 54 -10.01 -1.47 -3.18
C GLY A 54 -9.36 -2.81 -3.46
N LEU A 55 -8.59 -3.27 -2.47
CA LEU A 55 -7.97 -4.60 -2.43
C LEU A 55 -8.62 -5.38 -1.29
N VAL A 56 -9.46 -6.35 -1.66
CA VAL A 56 -10.32 -7.06 -0.71
C VAL A 56 -10.24 -8.57 -0.90
N GLN A 57 -10.43 -9.31 0.19
CA GLN A 57 -10.63 -10.74 0.16
C GLN A 57 -12.06 -11.09 -0.34
N PRO A 58 -12.33 -12.37 -0.70
CA PRO A 58 -13.63 -12.77 -1.22
C PRO A 58 -14.83 -12.50 -0.28
N ASP A 59 -14.59 -12.40 1.02
CA ASP A 59 -15.58 -12.09 2.05
C ASP A 59 -15.79 -10.57 2.26
N GLY A 60 -15.04 -9.73 1.54
CA GLY A 60 -15.07 -8.28 1.66
C GLY A 60 -14.08 -7.69 2.66
N THR A 61 -13.29 -8.52 3.36
CA THR A 61 -12.26 -8.04 4.28
C THR A 61 -11.18 -7.26 3.52
N PRO A 62 -10.89 -5.99 3.86
CA PRO A 62 -9.85 -5.21 3.20
C PRO A 62 -8.46 -5.69 3.60
N GLY A 63 -7.56 -5.79 2.62
CA GLY A 63 -6.17 -6.19 2.84
C GLY A 63 -6.00 -7.67 3.21
N LEU A 64 -4.82 -7.99 3.75
CA LEU A 64 -4.42 -9.36 4.07
C LEU A 64 -3.68 -9.41 5.41
N VAL A 65 -3.99 -10.43 6.21
CA VAL A 65 -3.15 -10.85 7.33
C VAL A 65 -2.61 -12.25 7.01
N THR A 66 -1.29 -12.39 7.03
CA THR A 66 -0.59 -13.67 6.81
C THR A 66 0.47 -13.87 7.90
N SER A 67 1.17 -15.01 7.90
CA SER A 67 2.18 -15.35 8.90
C SER A 67 3.54 -15.60 8.26
N ALA A 68 4.61 -15.11 8.90
CA ALA A 68 5.99 -15.42 8.51
C ALA A 68 6.37 -16.90 8.74
N ALA A 69 5.50 -17.71 9.36
CA ALA A 69 5.67 -19.17 9.41
C ALA A 69 5.47 -19.86 8.06
N ASN A 70 4.82 -19.19 7.09
CA ASN A 70 4.44 -19.75 5.81
C ASN A 70 5.04 -18.91 4.67
N ASP A 71 5.16 -19.53 3.50
CA ASP A 71 5.41 -18.77 2.28
C ASP A 71 4.22 -17.84 1.97
N PHE A 72 4.51 -16.69 1.40
CA PHE A 72 3.50 -15.81 0.81
C PHE A 72 2.84 -16.57 -0.33
N GLN A 73 1.55 -16.86 -0.23
CA GLN A 73 0.78 -17.53 -1.29
C GLN A 73 -0.51 -16.76 -1.52
N VAL A 74 -0.48 -15.86 -2.50
CA VAL A 74 -1.60 -14.96 -2.80
C VAL A 74 -1.93 -14.99 -4.28
N ARG A 75 -3.20 -15.22 -4.59
CA ARG A 75 -3.77 -14.97 -5.91
C ARG A 75 -4.32 -13.56 -5.98
N LEU A 76 -3.76 -12.74 -6.85
CA LEU A 76 -4.36 -11.46 -7.24
C LEU A 76 -5.35 -11.70 -8.38
N GLU A 77 -6.58 -11.23 -8.23
CA GLU A 77 -7.61 -11.22 -9.27
C GLU A 77 -7.90 -9.78 -9.68
N ASN A 78 -7.72 -9.43 -10.96
CA ASN A 78 -8.12 -8.13 -11.47
C ASN A 78 -9.61 -8.15 -11.85
N ARG A 79 -10.47 -7.57 -11.02
CA ARG A 79 -11.91 -7.40 -11.29
C ARG A 79 -12.27 -5.99 -11.74
N LEU A 80 -11.27 -5.12 -11.92
CA LEU A 80 -11.44 -3.80 -12.49
C LEU A 80 -11.71 -3.89 -14.00
N HIS A 81 -12.24 -2.80 -14.55
CA HIS A 81 -12.38 -2.62 -16.00
C HIS A 81 -11.12 -2.03 -16.66
N ALA A 82 -10.01 -1.94 -15.92
CA ALA A 82 -8.74 -1.41 -16.37
C ALA A 82 -7.59 -2.39 -16.04
N PRO A 83 -6.49 -2.40 -16.80
CA PRO A 83 -5.30 -3.14 -16.43
C PRO A 83 -4.75 -2.67 -15.08
N THR A 84 -4.20 -3.60 -14.28
CA THR A 84 -3.60 -3.26 -12.98
C THR A 84 -2.54 -4.29 -12.56
N LEU A 85 -1.70 -3.90 -11.61
CA LEU A 85 -0.77 -4.79 -10.92
C LEU A 85 -0.50 -4.22 -9.52
N ILE A 86 -0.34 -5.11 -8.54
CA ILE A 86 -0.24 -4.73 -7.12
C ILE A 86 1.16 -5.08 -6.61
N HIS A 87 1.84 -4.07 -6.08
CA HIS A 87 3.13 -4.17 -5.42
C HIS A 87 2.97 -4.51 -3.93
N TRP A 88 3.87 -5.34 -3.40
CA TRP A 88 3.89 -5.81 -2.01
C TRP A 88 4.86 -5.00 -1.15
N HIS A 89 4.51 -3.75 -0.89
CA HIS A 89 5.40 -2.78 -0.29
C HIS A 89 5.97 -3.21 1.07
N GLY A 90 7.31 -3.29 1.14
CA GLY A 90 8.06 -3.66 2.35
C GLY A 90 8.48 -5.12 2.40
N LEU A 91 7.98 -5.96 1.49
CA LEU A 91 8.48 -7.33 1.30
C LEU A 91 9.66 -7.34 0.32
N THR A 92 10.42 -8.45 0.32
CA THR A 92 11.57 -8.66 -0.57
C THR A 92 11.36 -9.87 -1.49
N PRO A 93 10.35 -9.83 -2.38
CA PRO A 93 10.07 -10.92 -3.29
C PRO A 93 11.16 -11.08 -4.37
N PRO A 94 11.29 -12.28 -4.96
CA PRO A 94 12.10 -12.47 -6.16
C PRO A 94 11.63 -11.64 -7.36
N PHE A 95 12.50 -11.49 -8.37
CA PHE A 95 12.17 -10.83 -9.62
C PHE A 95 10.91 -11.45 -10.27
N GLY A 96 9.91 -10.61 -10.56
CA GLY A 96 8.61 -11.03 -11.11
C GLY A 96 7.56 -11.48 -10.10
N GLN A 97 7.88 -11.41 -8.81
CA GLN A 97 6.94 -11.61 -7.70
C GLN A 97 6.65 -10.30 -6.95
N ASP A 98 7.24 -9.19 -7.41
CA ASP A 98 7.18 -7.88 -6.76
C ASP A 98 6.00 -7.01 -7.19
N GLY A 99 5.34 -7.35 -8.30
CA GLY A 99 4.16 -6.61 -8.76
C GLY A 99 4.46 -5.23 -9.36
N VAL A 100 5.67 -5.01 -9.85
CA VAL A 100 6.06 -3.82 -10.61
C VAL A 100 5.75 -4.01 -12.11
N PRO A 101 4.97 -3.10 -12.74
CA PRO A 101 4.60 -3.19 -14.14
C PRO A 101 5.79 -3.16 -15.11
N ASP A 102 5.64 -3.87 -16.22
CA ASP A 102 6.47 -3.87 -17.43
C ASP A 102 7.93 -4.33 -17.25
N LEU A 103 8.38 -4.60 -16.02
CA LEU A 103 9.69 -5.18 -15.71
C LEU A 103 9.63 -6.03 -14.42
N PRO A 104 9.36 -7.36 -14.49
CA PRO A 104 9.19 -8.22 -15.67
C PRO A 104 7.74 -8.52 -16.05
N GLN A 105 6.76 -8.03 -15.30
CA GLN A 105 5.39 -8.49 -15.42
C GLN A 105 4.50 -7.44 -16.09
N PRO A 106 3.82 -7.75 -17.20
CA PRO A 106 2.84 -6.82 -17.76
C PRO A 106 1.66 -6.65 -16.79
N LEU A 107 0.95 -5.53 -16.90
CA LEU A 107 -0.30 -5.33 -16.16
C LEU A 107 -1.30 -6.46 -16.45
N LEU A 108 -1.96 -6.96 -15.41
CA LEU A 108 -3.06 -7.91 -15.54
C LEU A 108 -4.24 -7.23 -16.22
N GLN A 109 -4.72 -7.79 -17.32
CA GLN A 109 -5.92 -7.33 -17.99
C GLN A 109 -7.16 -7.62 -17.13
N PRO A 110 -8.29 -6.91 -17.36
CA PRO A 110 -9.56 -7.22 -16.72
C PRO A 110 -9.91 -8.72 -16.78
N GLY A 111 -10.26 -9.30 -15.63
CA GLY A 111 -10.59 -10.71 -15.47
C GLY A 111 -9.40 -11.66 -15.39
N GLN A 112 -8.16 -11.18 -15.54
CA GLN A 112 -6.97 -12.00 -15.36
C GLN A 112 -6.59 -12.14 -13.88
N SER A 113 -5.75 -13.13 -13.59
CA SER A 113 -5.24 -13.39 -12.26
C SER A 113 -3.77 -13.80 -12.32
N TYR A 114 -3.07 -13.62 -11.20
CA TYR A 114 -1.68 -14.03 -11.05
C TYR A 114 -1.43 -14.56 -9.64
N ASP A 115 -0.64 -15.62 -9.55
CA ASP A 115 -0.27 -16.25 -8.29
C ASP A 115 1.13 -15.78 -7.88
N TYR A 116 1.17 -15.19 -6.69
CA TYR A 116 2.39 -14.79 -6.00
C TYR A 116 2.77 -15.85 -4.97
N SER A 117 4.00 -16.35 -5.05
CA SER A 117 4.58 -17.39 -4.23
C SER A 117 6.04 -17.10 -3.90
N PHE A 118 6.34 -16.69 -2.66
CA PHE A 118 7.73 -16.46 -2.21
C PHE A 118 7.87 -16.54 -0.68
N PRO A 119 9.08 -16.81 -0.14
CA PRO A 119 9.30 -16.82 1.30
C PRO A 119 9.11 -15.42 1.91
N VAL A 120 8.37 -15.33 3.02
CA VAL A 120 8.27 -14.09 3.80
C VAL A 120 9.27 -14.13 4.94
N THR A 121 10.26 -13.23 4.90
CA THR A 121 11.33 -13.18 5.92
C THR A 121 11.15 -12.08 6.95
N THR A 122 10.28 -11.09 6.67
CA THR A 122 10.14 -9.89 7.49
C THR A 122 8.71 -9.79 8.02
N PRO A 123 8.43 -10.26 9.26
CA PRO A 123 7.16 -9.98 9.90
C PRO A 123 7.01 -8.47 10.17
N GLY A 124 5.78 -8.01 10.39
CA GLY A 124 5.49 -6.62 10.72
C GLY A 124 4.37 -6.02 9.89
N THR A 125 4.31 -4.69 9.92
CA THR A 125 3.33 -3.88 9.20
C THR A 125 3.85 -3.51 7.81
N HIS A 126 3.18 -4.06 6.81
CA HIS A 126 3.41 -3.80 5.38
C HIS A 126 2.10 -3.32 4.76
N TRP A 127 2.12 -3.10 3.46
CA TRP A 127 0.92 -2.76 2.71
C TRP A 127 1.08 -3.18 1.26
N MET A 128 0.00 -3.10 0.50
CA MET A 128 -0.04 -3.42 -0.89
C MET A 128 -0.74 -2.30 -1.64
N HIS A 129 -0.27 -1.94 -2.83
CA HIS A 129 -0.86 -0.87 -3.62
C HIS A 129 -0.62 -1.06 -5.11
N ALA A 130 -1.44 -0.42 -5.93
CA ALA A 130 -1.19 -0.35 -7.35
C ALA A 130 0.09 0.42 -7.62
N HIS A 131 0.95 -0.12 -8.48
CA HIS A 131 2.16 0.59 -8.90
C HIS A 131 1.90 1.40 -10.20
N THR A 132 0.74 2.04 -10.23
CA THR A 132 0.24 2.92 -11.31
C THR A 132 -0.49 4.11 -10.67
N LEU A 133 -0.96 5.07 -11.46
CA LEU A 133 -1.77 6.20 -10.96
C LEU A 133 -3.09 5.78 -10.25
N GLN A 134 -3.48 4.51 -10.35
CA GLN A 134 -4.64 3.95 -9.64
C GLN A 134 -4.49 4.02 -8.11
N GLU A 135 -3.27 4.15 -7.58
CA GLU A 135 -3.01 4.38 -6.16
C GLU A 135 -3.76 5.62 -5.64
N GLN A 136 -3.78 6.71 -6.42
CA GLN A 136 -4.52 7.94 -6.10
C GLN A 136 -6.05 7.72 -6.02
N GLN A 137 -6.55 6.62 -6.60
CA GLN A 137 -7.94 6.17 -6.50
C GLN A 137 -8.13 5.12 -5.39
N LEU A 138 -7.22 5.08 -4.42
CA LEU A 138 -7.25 4.25 -3.21
C LEU A 138 -7.11 2.75 -3.50
N LEU A 139 -6.46 2.38 -4.61
CA LEU A 139 -6.13 0.99 -4.90
C LEU A 139 -4.93 0.55 -4.04
N ALA A 140 -5.17 0.49 -2.72
CA ALA A 140 -4.22 0.10 -1.70
C ALA A 140 -4.94 -0.57 -0.53
N ALA A 141 -4.23 -1.39 0.24
CA ALA A 141 -4.75 -1.99 1.47
C ALA A 141 -3.63 -2.42 2.43
N PRO A 142 -3.92 -2.63 3.72
CA PRO A 142 -2.95 -3.15 4.67
C PRO A 142 -2.50 -4.59 4.35
N LEU A 143 -1.23 -4.87 4.63
CA LEU A 143 -0.65 -6.21 4.59
C LEU A 143 0.07 -6.48 5.91
N ILE A 144 -0.52 -7.28 6.79
CA ILE A 144 0.11 -7.61 8.08
C ILE A 144 0.73 -8.99 8.00
N VAL A 145 2.02 -9.09 8.32
CA VAL A 145 2.72 -10.37 8.45
C VAL A 145 2.95 -10.61 9.94
N THR A 146 2.23 -11.56 10.53
CA THR A 146 2.39 -11.90 11.95
C THR A 146 3.69 -12.66 12.18
N ASP A 147 4.40 -12.33 13.25
CA ASP A 147 5.53 -13.11 13.76
C ASP A 147 5.02 -14.25 14.67
N PRO A 148 5.31 -15.52 14.37
CA PRO A 148 5.02 -16.62 15.29
C PRO A 148 5.63 -16.45 16.68
N ALA A 149 6.74 -15.71 16.82
CA ALA A 149 7.36 -15.42 18.11
C ALA A 149 6.52 -14.47 18.99
N GLU A 150 5.63 -13.69 18.39
CA GLU A 150 4.68 -12.81 19.09
C GLU A 150 3.33 -13.49 19.37
N ALA A 151 3.19 -14.79 19.05
CA ALA A 151 1.95 -15.52 19.29
C ALA A 151 1.60 -15.52 20.79
N GLY A 152 0.40 -15.03 21.11
CA GLY A 152 -0.08 -14.94 22.49
C GLY A 152 0.34 -13.67 23.24
N ALA A 153 0.95 -12.69 22.56
CA ALA A 153 1.13 -11.36 23.13
C ALA A 153 -0.23 -10.75 23.50
N ASP A 154 -0.34 -10.24 24.73
CA ASP A 154 -1.52 -9.53 25.24
C ASP A 154 -1.51 -8.07 24.76
N GLU A 155 -1.68 -7.91 23.45
CA GLU A 155 -1.63 -6.63 22.77
C GLU A 155 -2.65 -6.62 21.61
N GLN A 156 -3.63 -5.73 21.69
CA GLN A 156 -4.66 -5.59 20.67
C GLN A 156 -4.10 -4.84 19.44
N PRO A 157 -4.03 -5.47 18.24
CA PRO A 157 -3.59 -4.78 17.05
C PRO A 157 -4.74 -3.94 16.46
N LEU A 158 -4.48 -2.66 16.18
CA LEU A 158 -5.36 -1.79 15.41
C LEU A 158 -4.60 -1.31 14.18
N VAL A 159 -5.20 -1.44 13.00
CA VAL A 159 -4.57 -1.05 11.73
C VAL A 159 -5.24 0.20 11.20
N VAL A 160 -4.44 1.19 10.82
CA VAL A 160 -4.91 2.45 10.24
C VAL A 160 -4.13 2.73 8.97
N LEU A 161 -4.85 2.85 7.86
CA LEU A 161 -4.32 3.25 6.57
C LEU A 161 -4.80 4.67 6.25
N PHE A 162 -3.84 5.59 6.10
CA PHE A 162 -4.09 6.97 5.73
C PHE A 162 -4.05 7.15 4.21
N HIS A 163 -4.95 7.98 3.69
CA HIS A 163 -4.93 8.44 2.30
C HIS A 163 -5.23 9.95 2.22
N ASP A 164 -4.68 10.59 1.21
CA ASP A 164 -5.25 11.80 0.64
C ASP A 164 -6.28 11.46 -0.43
N PHE A 165 -7.32 12.28 -0.56
CA PHE A 165 -8.45 12.01 -1.44
C PHE A 165 -8.76 13.21 -2.32
N SER A 166 -9.01 12.96 -3.61
CA SER A 166 -9.59 13.95 -4.50
C SER A 166 -10.79 13.40 -5.28
N PHE A 167 -11.73 14.28 -5.59
CA PHE A 167 -12.77 14.01 -6.59
C PHE A 167 -12.27 14.13 -8.03
N LYS A 168 -11.11 14.75 -8.24
CA LYS A 168 -10.44 14.79 -9.55
C LYS A 168 -9.85 13.44 -9.88
N THR A 169 -9.77 13.11 -11.17
CA THR A 169 -9.08 11.89 -11.58
C THR A 169 -7.56 12.04 -11.42
N PRO A 170 -6.81 10.93 -11.29
CA PRO A 170 -5.35 10.99 -11.22
C PRO A 170 -4.73 11.69 -12.44
N GLU A 171 -5.33 11.54 -13.62
CA GLU A 171 -4.89 12.20 -14.85
C GLU A 171 -5.11 13.72 -14.80
N GLU A 172 -6.22 14.19 -14.22
CA GLU A 172 -6.47 15.62 -14.02
C GLU A 172 -5.48 16.23 -13.03
N LEU A 173 -5.18 15.52 -11.94
CA LEU A 173 -4.17 15.93 -10.97
C LEU A 173 -2.78 16.00 -11.62
N LEU A 174 -2.38 14.96 -12.35
CA LEU A 174 -1.10 14.91 -13.05
C LEU A 174 -0.99 16.00 -14.13
N ALA A 175 -2.06 16.27 -14.88
CA ALA A 175 -2.09 17.34 -15.87
C ALA A 175 -1.91 18.72 -15.21
N GLY A 176 -2.48 18.92 -14.02
CA GLY A 176 -2.27 20.11 -13.20
C GLY A 176 -0.82 20.29 -12.77
N LEU A 177 -0.17 19.21 -12.32
CA LEU A 177 1.24 19.22 -11.89
C LEU A 177 2.22 19.46 -13.04
N THR A 178 1.95 18.87 -14.19
CA THR A 178 2.85 18.92 -15.36
C THR A 178 2.63 20.14 -16.25
N GLY A 179 1.68 21.02 -15.91
CA GLY A 179 1.28 22.15 -16.74
C GLY A 179 0.63 21.75 -18.07
N SER A 180 0.26 20.47 -18.23
CA SER A 180 -0.40 19.91 -19.41
C SER A 180 -1.93 19.99 -19.31
N ALA A 181 -2.47 20.69 -18.30
CA ALA A 181 -3.89 20.88 -18.11
C ALA A 181 -4.52 21.47 -19.39
N PRO A 182 -5.53 20.80 -19.98
CA PRO A 182 -6.26 21.40 -21.08
C PRO A 182 -6.84 22.73 -20.60
N ALA A 183 -6.69 23.78 -21.42
CA ALA A 183 -7.27 25.09 -21.19
C ALA A 183 -8.81 25.01 -21.24
N SER A 184 -9.43 24.48 -20.19
CA SER A 184 -10.87 24.28 -20.09
C SER A 184 -11.26 24.24 -18.62
N GLY A 185 -11.57 25.42 -18.04
CA GLY A 185 -12.15 25.45 -16.70
C GLY A 185 -12.14 26.80 -15.98
N ASN A 186 -12.86 27.79 -16.53
CA ASN A 186 -13.66 28.75 -15.76
C ASN A 186 -13.00 29.53 -14.58
N GLY A 187 -12.04 30.41 -14.91
CA GLY A 187 -11.65 31.54 -14.06
C GLY A 187 -12.17 32.84 -14.67
N GLY A 188 -13.17 33.47 -14.05
CA GLY A 188 -13.75 34.72 -14.51
C GLY A 188 -12.73 35.85 -14.54
N MET A 189 -12.29 36.25 -15.74
CA MET A 189 -11.62 37.53 -15.92
C MET A 189 -12.68 38.63 -15.88
N ALA A 190 -12.75 39.31 -14.73
CA ALA A 190 -13.33 40.62 -14.62
C ALA A 190 -12.67 41.54 -15.66
N GLY A 191 -13.51 42.15 -16.49
CA GLY A 191 -13.12 42.68 -17.78
C GLY A 191 -12.21 43.91 -17.73
N HIS A 192 -11.45 44.06 -18.81
CA HIS A 192 -11.25 45.34 -19.45
C HIS A 192 -11.26 45.13 -20.97
N SER A 193 -12.38 45.52 -21.60
CA SER A 193 -12.42 45.80 -23.03
C SER A 193 -11.50 46.99 -23.32
N MET A 194 -10.56 46.83 -24.24
CA MET A 194 -10.06 47.95 -25.05
C MET A 194 -10.09 47.50 -26.51
N SER A 195 -11.13 48.00 -27.17
CA SER A 195 -11.35 48.00 -28.61
C SER A 195 -10.20 48.66 -29.36
N GLY A 196 -10.01 48.22 -30.61
CA GLY A 196 -8.88 48.52 -31.47
C GLY A 196 -8.51 49.99 -31.68
N MET A 197 -7.25 50.18 -32.05
CA MET A 197 -6.84 51.27 -32.92
C MET A 197 -5.71 50.80 -33.83
N SER A 198 -6.02 50.87 -35.11
CA SER A 198 -5.19 50.64 -36.27
C SER A 198 -4.15 51.74 -36.49
N GLY A 199 -2.94 51.34 -36.90
CA GLY A 199 -2.10 52.06 -37.87
C GLY A 199 -1.54 53.42 -37.47
N MET A 200 -0.23 53.47 -37.20
CA MET A 200 0.61 54.62 -37.52
C MET A 200 2.08 54.21 -37.60
N ASP A 201 2.65 54.37 -38.80
CA ASP A 201 4.10 54.36 -39.06
C ASP A 201 4.75 55.57 -38.39
N MET A 202 5.95 55.39 -37.81
CA MET A 202 6.97 56.44 -37.75
C MET A 202 8.38 55.82 -37.66
N GLN A 203 9.22 56.22 -38.61
CA GLN A 203 10.64 55.95 -38.67
C GLN A 203 11.43 56.75 -37.62
N GLY A 204 12.31 56.05 -36.91
CA GLY A 204 13.62 56.53 -36.44
C GLY A 204 13.66 57.40 -35.19
N MET A 205 14.14 56.84 -34.08
CA MET A 205 15.11 57.48 -33.20
C MET A 205 15.77 56.47 -32.24
N SER A 206 17.03 56.74 -31.93
CA SER A 206 18.01 55.90 -31.26
C SER A 206 17.91 55.89 -29.73
N ASP A 207 18.64 54.94 -29.14
CA ASP A 207 19.18 54.89 -27.78
C ASP A 207 18.20 54.66 -26.62
N GLY A 208 18.41 53.55 -25.91
CA GLY A 208 17.79 53.35 -24.61
C GLY A 208 17.91 51.91 -24.11
N GLN A 209 18.91 51.69 -23.27
CA GLN A 209 19.09 50.50 -22.44
C GLN A 209 17.78 49.98 -21.83
N GLY A 210 17.65 48.67 -21.80
CA GLY A 210 16.61 47.98 -21.04
C GLY A 210 16.74 46.50 -21.23
N MET A 211 17.74 45.89 -20.61
CA MET A 211 17.67 44.47 -20.31
C MET A 211 16.42 44.27 -19.47
N SER A 212 15.35 43.80 -20.12
CA SER A 212 14.24 43.18 -19.42
C SER A 212 14.80 41.89 -18.86
N ASP A 213 15.38 41.98 -17.67
CA ASP A 213 15.50 40.85 -16.76
C ASP A 213 14.12 40.21 -16.72
N GLY A 214 13.97 39.13 -17.47
CA GLY A 214 12.85 38.21 -17.34
C GLY A 214 12.95 37.64 -15.94
N GLN A 215 12.44 38.39 -14.97
CA GLN A 215 12.00 37.87 -13.69
C GLN A 215 10.90 36.88 -14.04
N GLY A 216 11.32 35.66 -14.40
CA GLY A 216 10.48 34.49 -14.27
C GLY A 216 9.98 34.55 -12.85
N MET A 217 8.70 34.86 -12.71
CA MET A 217 8.01 34.86 -11.42
C MET A 217 8.26 33.46 -10.85
N ALA A 218 9.18 33.37 -9.90
CA ALA A 218 9.40 32.17 -9.15
C ALA A 218 8.06 31.90 -8.47
N MET A 219 7.34 30.91 -9.01
CA MET A 219 6.11 30.44 -8.39
C MET A 219 6.48 30.11 -6.93
N PRO A 220 5.71 30.61 -5.94
CA PRO A 220 6.00 30.30 -4.56
C PRO A 220 6.05 28.77 -4.45
N MET A 221 7.19 28.26 -3.97
CA MET A 221 7.37 26.84 -3.71
C MET A 221 6.32 26.43 -2.67
N ASP A 222 5.28 25.71 -3.08
CA ASP A 222 4.34 25.10 -2.16
C ASP A 222 5.01 23.88 -1.51
N VAL A 223 4.68 23.61 -0.25
CA VAL A 223 5.10 22.38 0.43
C VAL A 223 4.30 21.19 -0.10
N ASN A 224 3.09 21.43 -0.62
CA ASN A 224 2.24 20.41 -1.25
C ASN A 224 1.83 20.85 -2.66
N ASP A 225 2.17 20.07 -3.67
CA ASP A 225 1.86 20.40 -5.07
C ASP A 225 0.39 20.11 -5.46
N ILE A 226 -0.36 19.44 -4.57
CA ILE A 226 -1.76 19.03 -4.79
C ILE A 226 -2.63 19.49 -3.62
N GLN A 227 -3.74 20.16 -3.95
CA GLN A 227 -4.81 20.44 -2.99
C GLN A 227 -5.84 19.29 -3.02
N TYR A 228 -5.96 18.58 -1.91
CA TYR A 228 -6.90 17.47 -1.74
C TYR A 228 -8.25 17.90 -1.16
N ASP A 229 -9.28 17.13 -1.48
CA ASP A 229 -10.65 17.35 -1.02
C ASP A 229 -10.87 16.80 0.39
N ALA A 230 -10.15 15.75 0.78
CA ALA A 230 -10.19 15.18 2.12
C ALA A 230 -8.92 14.39 2.46
N TYR A 231 -8.73 14.15 3.76
CA TYR A 231 -7.79 13.17 4.28
C TYR A 231 -8.58 12.07 4.98
N LEU A 232 -8.21 10.83 4.73
CA LEU A 232 -8.95 9.65 5.15
C LEU A 232 -8.10 8.79 6.08
N ALA A 233 -8.74 8.19 7.08
CA ALA A 233 -8.20 7.09 7.87
C ALA A 233 -9.18 5.91 7.77
N ASN A 234 -8.76 4.81 7.15
CA ASN A 234 -9.62 3.65 6.86
C ASN A 234 -10.91 4.05 6.12
N ASP A 235 -10.78 4.90 5.09
CA ASP A 235 -11.87 5.47 4.27
C ASP A 235 -12.81 6.44 4.98
N ARG A 236 -12.49 6.84 6.20
CA ARG A 236 -13.30 7.73 7.02
C ARG A 236 -12.66 9.11 7.08
N THR A 237 -13.48 10.15 6.97
CA THR A 237 -13.05 11.53 7.14
C THR A 237 -12.86 11.86 8.63
N LEU A 238 -12.26 13.01 8.91
CA LEU A 238 -12.13 13.52 10.29
C LEU A 238 -13.47 13.80 10.96
N ASP A 239 -14.50 14.13 10.19
CA ASP A 239 -15.85 14.43 10.71
C ASP A 239 -16.65 13.17 11.06
N ASP A 240 -16.25 12.00 10.55
CA ASP A 240 -16.92 10.72 10.79
C ASP A 240 -15.90 9.58 11.02
N PRO A 241 -15.05 9.69 12.06
CA PRO A 241 -13.90 8.82 12.23
C PRO A 241 -14.31 7.37 12.56
N GLN A 242 -13.43 6.42 12.22
CA GLN A 242 -13.57 5.06 12.74
C GLN A 242 -13.28 5.05 14.25
N LEU A 243 -14.19 4.43 15.00
CA LEU A 243 -14.00 4.20 16.44
C LEU A 243 -13.57 2.75 16.67
N PHE A 244 -12.51 2.56 17.46
CA PHE A 244 -12.07 1.25 17.90
C PHE A 244 -12.44 1.04 19.36
N ALA A 245 -13.13 -0.06 19.64
CA ALA A 245 -13.31 -0.52 21.01
C ALA A 245 -11.97 -1.10 21.50
N VAL A 246 -11.53 -0.65 22.67
CA VAL A 246 -10.29 -1.10 23.30
C VAL A 246 -10.54 -1.51 24.73
N GLU A 247 -9.75 -2.46 25.23
CA GLU A 247 -9.84 -2.88 26.62
C GLU A 247 -9.27 -1.82 27.56
N ARG A 248 -10.01 -1.55 28.65
CA ARG A 248 -9.52 -0.71 29.75
C ARG A 248 -8.27 -1.33 30.35
N ASN A 249 -7.23 -0.53 30.59
CA ASN A 249 -5.91 -1.03 31.00
C ASN A 249 -5.26 -2.01 30.01
N GLY A 250 -5.81 -2.14 28.80
CA GLY A 250 -5.24 -2.97 27.75
C GLY A 250 -4.00 -2.33 27.13
N THR A 251 -3.26 -3.15 26.41
CA THR A 251 -2.16 -2.67 25.55
C THR A 251 -2.64 -2.72 24.10
N VAL A 252 -2.44 -1.63 23.37
CA VAL A 252 -2.81 -1.50 21.96
C VAL A 252 -1.55 -1.32 21.12
N ARG A 253 -1.44 -2.05 20.02
CA ARG A 253 -0.47 -1.79 18.95
C ARG A 253 -1.19 -1.09 17.80
N LEU A 254 -0.96 0.21 17.66
CA LEU A 254 -1.38 0.95 16.48
C LEU A 254 -0.39 0.69 15.34
N ARG A 255 -0.87 0.06 14.28
CA ARG A 255 -0.14 -0.22 13.03
C ARG A 255 -0.56 0.81 12.00
N LEU A 256 0.25 1.86 11.85
CA LEU A 256 -0.06 3.04 11.05
C LEU A 256 0.63 2.90 9.69
N ILE A 257 -0.10 3.14 8.61
CA ILE A 257 0.39 3.06 7.23
C ILE A 257 0.01 4.37 6.55
N ASN A 258 0.99 5.07 5.97
CA ASN A 258 0.71 6.20 5.11
C ASN A 258 0.69 5.76 3.64
N GLY A 259 -0.50 5.54 3.10
CA GLY A 259 -0.74 5.24 1.68
C GLY A 259 -1.18 6.46 0.87
N ALA A 260 -1.01 7.67 1.40
CA ALA A 260 -1.24 8.90 0.65
C ALA A 260 -0.17 9.08 -0.42
N THR A 261 -0.54 9.72 -1.54
CA THR A 261 0.33 9.86 -2.71
C THR A 261 1.19 11.13 -2.67
N ALA A 262 0.74 12.17 -1.95
CA ALA A 262 1.47 13.44 -1.86
C ALA A 262 1.37 14.10 -0.47
N THR A 263 1.01 13.36 0.58
CA THR A 263 0.80 13.90 1.93
C THR A 263 1.63 13.17 3.00
N ALA A 264 2.41 13.92 3.78
CA ALA A 264 2.99 13.45 5.03
C ALA A 264 2.09 13.80 6.23
N PHE A 265 1.99 12.90 7.20
CA PHE A 265 1.15 13.10 8.39
C PHE A 265 1.97 13.27 9.65
N TRP A 266 1.39 13.97 10.62
CA TRP A 266 1.78 13.90 12.02
C TRP A 266 0.73 13.11 12.78
N VAL A 267 1.15 12.01 13.41
CA VAL A 267 0.29 11.22 14.29
C VAL A 267 0.43 11.75 15.71
N ASP A 268 -0.66 12.30 16.27
CA ASP A 268 -0.74 12.76 17.66
C ASP A 268 -1.58 11.77 18.49
N THR A 269 -0.99 11.18 19.52
CA THR A 269 -1.66 10.19 20.40
C THR A 269 -2.51 10.85 21.50
N GLY A 270 -2.78 12.16 21.38
CA GLY A 270 -3.62 12.90 22.30
C GLY A 270 -3.00 12.95 23.69
N SER A 271 -3.74 12.55 24.72
CA SER A 271 -3.30 12.56 26.12
C SER A 271 -2.37 11.41 26.52
N ILE A 272 -2.23 10.38 25.69
CA ILE A 272 -1.52 9.14 26.01
C ILE A 272 -0.10 9.23 25.43
N GLU A 273 0.93 8.97 26.25
CA GLU A 273 2.28 8.77 25.73
C GLU A 273 2.39 7.39 25.08
N GLY A 274 2.90 7.36 23.85
CA GLY A 274 3.12 6.13 23.09
C GLY A 274 4.60 5.79 22.96
N GLU A 275 4.86 4.53 22.62
CA GLU A 275 6.19 4.04 22.29
C GLU A 275 6.22 3.58 20.83
N ALA A 276 7.00 4.25 19.97
CA ALA A 276 7.28 3.75 18.62
C ALA A 276 8.19 2.53 18.73
N ILE A 277 7.71 1.36 18.30
CA ILE A 277 8.37 0.06 18.50
C ILE A 277 8.83 -0.58 17.19
N ALA A 278 8.27 -0.19 16.05
CA ALA A 278 8.73 -0.61 14.73
C ALA A 278 8.52 0.50 13.69
N VAL A 279 9.42 0.54 12.70
CA VAL A 279 9.34 1.43 11.53
C VAL A 279 9.52 0.57 10.29
N ASP A 280 8.62 0.74 9.31
CA ASP A 280 8.62 0.01 8.04
C ASP A 280 8.67 -1.52 8.19
N GLY A 281 7.99 -2.03 9.23
CA GLY A 281 7.96 -3.45 9.58
C GLY A 281 9.18 -3.94 10.39
N ASN A 282 10.20 -3.10 10.61
CA ASN A 282 11.41 -3.45 11.33
C ASN A 282 11.33 -2.99 12.78
N ALA A 283 11.57 -3.89 13.73
CA ALA A 283 11.65 -3.54 15.14
C ALA A 283 12.77 -2.52 15.41
N VAL A 284 12.49 -1.53 16.25
CA VAL A 284 13.46 -0.51 16.66
C VAL A 284 13.62 -0.48 18.18
N THR A 285 14.65 0.20 18.66
CA THR A 285 14.70 0.56 20.08
C THR A 285 13.52 1.50 20.37
N PRO A 286 12.67 1.20 21.37
CA PRO A 286 11.46 1.99 21.60
C PRO A 286 11.74 3.47 21.81
N VAL A 287 11.00 4.32 21.10
CA VAL A 287 11.08 5.78 21.21
C VAL A 287 9.78 6.32 21.78
N ARG A 288 9.85 6.96 22.95
CA ARG A 288 8.69 7.55 23.62
C ARG A 288 8.34 8.90 23.03
N GLY A 289 7.05 9.17 22.91
CA GLY A 289 6.55 10.45 22.47
C GLY A 289 5.05 10.48 22.34
N ARG A 290 4.55 11.62 21.89
CA ARG A 290 3.11 11.84 21.61
C ARG A 290 2.85 12.28 20.18
N ARG A 291 3.91 12.67 19.47
CA ARG A 291 3.85 13.12 18.08
C ARG A 291 4.91 12.39 17.29
N PHE A 292 4.48 11.74 16.22
CA PHE A 292 5.34 10.96 15.36
C PHE A 292 5.11 11.38 13.90
N PRO A 293 6.16 11.75 13.15
CA PRO A 293 6.03 12.01 11.72
C PRO A 293 5.85 10.70 10.97
N LEU A 294 5.07 10.74 9.89
CA LEU A 294 4.82 9.58 9.02
C LEU A 294 4.78 10.03 7.56
N ALA A 295 5.87 9.80 6.82
CA ALA A 295 5.95 10.14 5.40
C ALA A 295 5.26 9.08 4.51
N MET A 296 5.03 9.43 3.25
CA MET A 296 4.37 8.55 2.27
C MET A 296 5.12 7.22 2.13
N GLY A 297 4.37 6.12 2.11
CA GLY A 297 4.86 4.75 2.06
C GLY A 297 5.44 4.20 3.37
N GLN A 298 5.65 5.05 4.38
CA GLN A 298 6.16 4.59 5.67
C GLN A 298 5.08 3.91 6.50
N ARG A 299 5.55 3.03 7.39
CA ARG A 299 4.75 2.38 8.42
C ARG A 299 5.36 2.64 9.78
N LEU A 300 4.49 2.81 10.77
CA LEU A 300 4.90 3.03 12.15
C LEU A 300 4.01 2.21 13.07
N ASP A 301 4.64 1.38 13.90
CA ASP A 301 3.93 0.69 14.97
C ASP A 301 4.16 1.45 16.29
N ILE A 302 3.07 1.93 16.91
CA ILE A 302 3.08 2.59 18.21
C ILE A 302 2.36 1.71 19.22
N ARG A 303 3.03 1.40 20.32
CA ARG A 303 2.42 0.79 21.50
C ARG A 303 1.82 1.84 22.41
N LEU A 304 0.55 1.67 22.78
CA LEU A 304 -0.16 2.50 23.73
C LEU A 304 -0.64 1.66 24.92
N ARG A 305 -0.50 2.22 26.12
CA ARG A 305 -1.16 1.69 27.31
C ARG A 305 -2.44 2.47 27.54
N ILE A 306 -3.59 1.81 27.42
CA ILE A 306 -4.89 2.45 27.60
C ILE A 306 -5.11 2.71 29.09
N PRO A 307 -5.52 3.93 29.50
CA PRO A 307 -5.79 4.24 30.90
C PRO A 307 -7.06 3.55 31.42
N ASP A 308 -7.28 3.70 32.73
CA ASP A 308 -8.50 3.30 33.43
C ASP A 308 -9.76 4.06 32.97
#